data_AF-A0A839GZA3-F1
#
_entry.id   AF-A0A839GZA3-F1
#
_cell.length_a   1.000
_cell.length_b   1.000
_cell.length_c   1.000
_cell.angle_alpha   90.00
_cell.angle_beta   90.00
_cell.angle_gamma   90.00
#
_symmetry.space_group_name_H-M   'P 1'
#
loop_
_entity.id
_entity.type
_entity.pdbx_description
1 polymer ?
#
loop_
_entity_poly.entity_id
_entity_poly.type
_entity_poly.pdbx_seq_one_letter_code
_entity_poly.pdbx_strand_id
1 'polypeptide(L)'
;MTEKQNIQELVAELDELKKIVMILNDHIMSFSEARKALFHGKSPEWIEYHIVDRFPEIRTDVDPVNGWINPRIGKGHPRYVTSVVRAKLWLNANRAKIDWQAPEPKTIKKNAA
;
A
#
# COMPACT_ATOMS: atom_id res chain seq x y z
N MET A 1 -38.25 14.82 12.71
CA MET A 1 -37.19 14.56 11.72
C MET A 1 -37.67 13.46 10.80
N THR A 2 -37.55 13.62 9.48
CA THR A 2 -37.92 12.59 8.50
C THR A 2 -36.91 11.44 8.56
N GLU A 3 -37.34 10.20 8.36
CA GLU A 3 -36.49 9.00 8.35
C GLU A 3 -35.20 9.14 7.51
N LYS A 4 -35.30 9.83 6.38
CA LYS A 4 -34.16 10.16 5.51
C LYS A 4 -33.09 11.02 6.19
N GLN A 5 -33.47 11.93 7.10
CA GLN A 5 -32.55 12.77 7.87
C GLN A 5 -31.73 11.91 8.84
N ASN A 6 -32.40 10.99 9.55
CA ASN A 6 -31.75 10.08 10.50
C ASN A 6 -30.75 9.14 9.80
N ILE A 7 -31.06 8.67 8.59
CA ILE A 7 -30.13 7.82 7.81
C ILE A 7 -28.86 8.60 7.45
N GLN A 8 -28.98 9.87 7.06
CA GLN A 8 -27.82 10.69 6.69
C GLN A 8 -26.92 10.98 7.89
N GLU A 9 -27.50 11.24 9.06
CA GLU A 9 -26.76 11.43 10.30
C GLU A 9 -25.97 10.16 10.67
N LEU A 10 -26.60 8.98 10.61
CA LEU A 10 -25.93 7.71 10.87
C LEU A 10 -24.78 7.42 9.89
N VAL A 11 -24.93 7.78 8.61
CA VAL A 11 -23.86 7.63 7.61
C VAL A 11 -22.68 8.54 7.96
N ALA A 12 -22.92 9.78 8.37
CA ALA A 12 -21.87 10.70 8.76
C ALA A 12 -21.11 10.22 10.01
N GLU A 13 -21.83 9.73 11.02
CA GLU A 13 -21.23 9.15 12.23
C GLU A 13 -20.37 7.92 11.90
N LEU A 14 -20.86 7.06 11.00
CA LEU A 14 -20.12 5.88 10.55
C LEU A 14 -18.82 6.27 9.82
N ASP A 15 -18.84 7.32 9.01
CA ASP A 15 -17.66 7.78 8.29
C ASP A 15 -16.62 8.40 9.22
N GLU A 16 -17.03 9.13 10.26
CA GLU A 16 -16.11 9.60 11.30
C GLU A 16 -15.51 8.43 12.11
N LEU A 17 -16.33 7.43 12.46
CA LEU A 17 -15.83 6.25 13.16
C LEU A 17 -14.81 5.48 12.32
N LYS A 18 -15.06 5.32 11.01
CA LYS A 18 -14.09 4.69 10.09
C LYS A 18 -12.76 5.44 10.09
N LYS A 19 -12.77 6.78 10.05
CA LYS A 19 -11.53 7.59 10.09
C LYS A 19 -10.77 7.36 11.40
N ILE A 20 -11.47 7.37 12.54
CA ILE A 20 -10.86 7.12 13.85
C ILE A 20 -10.24 5.72 13.89
N VAL A 21 -10.96 4.69 13.44
CA VAL A 21 -10.46 3.31 13.38
C VAL A 21 -9.26 3.20 12.46
N MET A 22 -9.25 3.89 11.32
CA MET A 22 -8.09 3.95 10.43
C MET A 22 -6.88 4.55 11.14
N ILE A 23 -7.03 5.69 11.82
CA ILE A 23 -5.94 6.35 12.56
C ILE A 23 -5.41 5.46 13.68
N LEU A 24 -6.28 4.86 14.48
CA LEU A 24 -5.89 4.03 15.63
C LEU A 24 -5.14 2.75 15.24
N ASN A 25 -5.43 2.21 14.06
CA ASN A 25 -4.77 0.99 13.56
C ASN A 25 -3.57 1.27 12.65
N ASP A 26 -3.35 2.53 12.28
CA ASP A 26 -2.26 2.88 11.39
C ASP A 26 -0.93 2.95 12.14
N HIS A 27 0.11 2.52 11.45
CA HIS A 27 1.47 2.53 11.99
C HIS A 27 2.46 2.46 10.84
N ILE A 28 3.69 2.85 11.15
CA ILE A 28 4.83 2.68 10.26
C ILE A 28 5.34 1.25 10.41
N MET A 29 5.65 0.60 9.30
CA MET A 29 6.18 -0.76 9.25
C MET A 29 7.49 -0.77 8.46
N SER A 30 8.49 -1.49 8.98
CA SER A 30 9.74 -1.67 8.24
C SER A 30 9.49 -2.42 6.94
N PHE A 31 10.28 -2.15 5.90
CA PHE A 31 10.08 -2.86 4.63
C PHE A 31 10.31 -4.38 4.77
N SER A 32 11.14 -4.83 5.71
CA SER A 32 11.35 -6.25 6.01
C SER A 32 10.08 -6.93 6.55
N GLU A 33 9.37 -6.27 7.46
CA GLU A 33 8.10 -6.75 8.00
C GLU A 33 7.00 -6.68 6.94
N ALA A 34 6.92 -5.56 6.21
CA ALA A 34 5.95 -5.36 5.15
C ALA A 34 6.05 -6.43 4.07
N ARG A 35 7.26 -6.88 3.73
CA ARG A 35 7.47 -8.01 2.82
C ARG A 35 6.70 -9.25 3.25
N LYS A 36 6.79 -9.62 4.53
CA LYS A 36 6.12 -10.81 5.07
C LYS A 36 4.62 -10.60 5.21
N ALA A 37 4.20 -9.45 5.75
CA ALA A 37 2.82 -9.19 6.11
C ALA A 37 1.93 -8.73 4.95
N LEU A 38 2.46 -7.91 4.03
CA LEU A 38 1.70 -7.25 2.97
C LEU A 38 2.00 -7.82 1.58
N PHE A 39 3.25 -8.24 1.35
CA PHE A 39 3.71 -8.66 0.02
C PHE A 39 3.96 -10.16 -0.06
N HIS A 40 3.35 -10.98 0.79
CA HIS A 40 3.42 -12.45 0.74
C HIS A 40 4.84 -13.03 0.67
N GLY A 41 5.80 -12.39 1.33
CA GLY A 41 7.20 -12.82 1.37
C GLY A 41 8.04 -12.49 0.12
N LYS A 42 7.49 -11.75 -0.85
CA LYS A 42 8.20 -11.39 -2.09
C LYS A 42 9.50 -10.62 -1.80
N SER A 43 10.46 -10.74 -2.73
CA SER A 43 11.75 -10.07 -2.61
C SER A 43 11.62 -8.55 -2.76
N PRO A 44 12.59 -7.76 -2.27
CA PRO A 44 12.60 -6.32 -2.49
C PRO A 44 12.57 -5.97 -3.98
N GLU A 45 13.32 -6.71 -4.80
CA GLU A 45 13.40 -6.51 -6.25
C GLU A 45 12.07 -6.81 -6.94
N TRP A 46 11.38 -7.87 -6.52
CA TRP A 46 10.06 -8.21 -7.04
C TRP A 46 9.05 -7.10 -6.75
N ILE A 47 9.03 -6.61 -5.50
CA ILE A 47 8.11 -5.55 -5.07
C ILE A 47 8.43 -4.24 -5.80
N GLU A 48 9.70 -3.91 -5.96
CA GLU A 48 10.08 -2.71 -6.70
C GLU A 48 9.56 -2.76 -8.13
N TYR A 49 9.85 -3.84 -8.85
CA TYR A 49 9.51 -3.96 -10.26
C TYR A 49 8.00 -4.10 -10.52
N HIS A 50 7.32 -4.97 -9.77
CA HIS A 50 5.92 -5.32 -10.06
C HIS A 50 4.91 -4.41 -9.36
N ILE A 51 5.33 -3.67 -8.33
CA ILE A 51 4.45 -2.79 -7.57
C ILE A 51 4.93 -1.34 -7.66
N VAL A 52 6.12 -1.01 -7.17
CA VAL A 52 6.53 0.39 -7.00
C VAL A 52 6.76 1.10 -8.33
N ASP A 53 7.48 0.47 -9.26
CA ASP A 53 7.77 1.03 -10.59
C ASP A 53 6.51 1.10 -11.45
N ARG A 54 5.59 0.15 -11.26
CA ARG A 54 4.34 0.06 -12.03
C ARG A 54 3.23 0.98 -11.52
N PHE A 55 3.24 1.28 -10.22
CA PHE A 55 2.22 2.09 -9.53
C PHE A 55 2.90 3.20 -8.73
N PRO A 56 3.52 4.20 -9.39
CA PRO A 56 4.31 5.21 -8.71
C PRO A 56 3.50 6.07 -7.72
N GLU A 57 2.17 6.14 -7.85
CA GLU A 57 1.28 6.89 -6.96
C GLU A 57 1.30 6.39 -5.52
N ILE A 58 1.77 5.17 -5.26
CA ILE A 58 1.87 4.65 -3.90
C ILE A 58 3.00 5.31 -3.11
N ARG A 59 3.93 5.99 -3.79
CA ARG A 59 5.10 6.58 -3.14
C ARG A 59 4.78 7.96 -2.59
N THR A 60 5.27 8.25 -1.39
CA THR A 60 4.99 9.52 -0.69
C THR A 60 5.63 10.74 -1.35
N ASP A 61 6.65 10.58 -2.19
CA ASP A 61 7.24 11.65 -2.99
C ASP A 61 6.40 11.99 -4.24
N VAL A 62 5.57 11.05 -4.70
CA VAL A 62 4.71 11.23 -5.89
C VAL A 62 3.32 11.67 -5.46
N ASP A 63 2.72 11.01 -4.47
CA ASP A 63 1.49 11.43 -3.82
C ASP A 63 1.73 11.60 -2.31
N PRO A 64 2.03 12.82 -1.85
CA PRO A 64 2.24 13.09 -0.43
C PRO A 64 1.01 12.85 0.44
N VAL A 65 -0.19 12.89 -0.16
CA VAL A 65 -1.45 12.80 0.58
C VAL A 65 -1.88 11.35 0.72
N ASN A 66 -1.79 10.52 -0.33
CA ASN A 66 -2.29 9.14 -0.34
C ASN A 66 -1.19 8.08 -0.45
N GLY A 67 0.03 8.47 -0.80
CA GLY A 67 1.19 7.58 -0.80
C GLY A 67 1.41 6.95 0.58
N TRP A 68 1.92 5.73 0.57
CA TRP A 68 2.06 4.89 1.76
C TRP A 68 3.40 4.15 1.84
N ILE A 69 4.29 4.34 0.86
CA ILE A 69 5.68 3.86 0.92
C ILE A 69 6.65 5.01 0.64
N ASN A 70 7.75 5.07 1.39
CA ASN A 70 8.78 6.06 1.09
C ASN A 70 9.59 5.66 -0.18
N PRO A 71 10.11 6.64 -0.93
CA PRO A 71 10.99 6.35 -2.06
C PRO A 71 12.28 5.70 -1.60
N ARG A 72 12.94 5.01 -2.53
CA ARG A 72 14.29 4.49 -2.31
C ARG A 72 15.31 5.62 -2.48
N ILE A 73 15.93 6.07 -1.40
CA ILE A 73 16.85 7.23 -1.39
C ILE A 73 18.33 6.81 -1.56
N GLY A 74 18.64 5.51 -1.52
CA GLY A 74 19.98 4.99 -1.75
C GLY A 74 20.51 4.17 -0.57
N LYS A 75 21.83 3.98 -0.51
CA LYS A 75 22.48 3.19 0.57
C LYS A 75 22.36 3.93 1.90
N GLY A 76 22.10 3.20 2.98
CA GLY A 76 22.00 3.74 4.33
C GLY A 76 20.65 4.34 4.70
N HIS A 77 19.71 4.45 3.74
CA HIS A 77 18.36 4.95 4.00
C HIS A 77 17.36 3.80 4.10
N PRO A 78 16.84 3.51 5.31
CA PRO A 78 15.85 2.45 5.47
C PRO A 78 14.54 2.80 4.76
N ARG A 79 13.91 1.74 4.23
CA ARG A 79 12.61 1.83 3.55
C ARG A 79 11.50 1.42 4.52
N TYR A 80 10.37 2.10 4.43
CA TYR A 80 9.20 1.92 5.28
C TYR A 80 7.92 2.00 4.48
N VAL A 81 6.94 1.22 4.90
CA VAL A 81 5.53 1.52 4.66
C VAL A 81 5.11 2.52 5.73
N THR A 82 4.81 3.74 5.32
CA THR A 82 4.49 4.87 6.22
C THR A 82 3.06 4.82 6.75
N SER A 83 2.17 4.10 6.05
CA SER A 83 0.79 3.84 6.47
C SER A 83 0.39 2.43 6.06
N VAL A 84 0.34 1.52 7.02
CA VAL A 84 -0.06 0.11 6.80
C VAL A 84 -1.52 0.01 6.42
N VAL A 85 -2.39 0.86 6.97
CA VAL A 85 -3.81 0.86 6.63
C VAL A 85 -4.01 1.22 5.15
N ARG A 86 -3.36 2.29 4.67
CA ARG A 86 -3.42 2.67 3.26
C ARG A 86 -2.84 1.61 2.35
N ALA A 87 -1.71 1.01 2.73
CA ALA A 87 -1.11 -0.09 1.99
C ALA A 87 -2.10 -1.26 1.84
N LYS A 88 -2.76 -1.69 2.92
CA LYS A 88 -3.76 -2.77 2.87
C LYS A 88 -4.94 -2.43 1.98
N LEU A 89 -5.51 -1.23 2.11
CA LEU A 89 -6.63 -0.78 1.27
C LEU A 89 -6.25 -0.76 -0.21
N TRP A 90 -5.11 -0.17 -0.53
CA TRP A 90 -4.62 -0.07 -1.91
C TRP A 90 -4.30 -1.45 -2.49
N LEU A 91 -3.62 -2.32 -1.74
CA LEU A 91 -3.29 -3.68 -2.17
C LEU A 91 -4.54 -4.53 -2.39
N ASN A 92 -5.56 -4.38 -1.55
CA ASN A 92 -6.83 -5.08 -1.75
C ASN A 92 -7.55 -4.60 -3.02
N ALA A 93 -7.64 -3.28 -3.21
CA ALA A 93 -8.29 -2.67 -4.37
C ALA A 93 -7.57 -2.98 -5.69
N ASN A 94 -6.24 -3.14 -5.68
CA ASN A 94 -5.43 -3.39 -6.86
C ASN A 94 -4.96 -4.86 -6.97
N ARG A 95 -5.44 -5.75 -6.10
CA ARG A 95 -4.99 -7.15 -6.02
C ARG A 95 -5.03 -7.86 -7.37
N ALA A 96 -6.09 -7.64 -8.14
CA ALA A 96 -6.31 -8.26 -9.45
C ALA A 96 -5.42 -7.69 -10.57
N LYS A 97 -4.86 -6.49 -10.39
CA LYS A 97 -3.96 -5.84 -11.37
C LYS A 97 -2.50 -6.29 -11.21
N ILE A 98 -2.18 -6.91 -10.08
CA ILE A 98 -0.85 -7.39 -9.75
C ILE A 98 -0.80 -8.89 -10.05
N ASP A 99 0.09 -9.30 -10.95
CA ASP A 99 0.40 -10.71 -11.14
C ASP A 99 1.32 -11.17 -10.00
N TRP A 100 0.71 -11.65 -8.91
CA TRP A 100 1.42 -12.15 -7.74
C TRP A 100 2.26 -13.41 -8.01
N GLN A 101 2.07 -14.08 -9.14
CA GLN A 101 2.86 -15.27 -9.53
C GLN A 101 3.96 -14.94 -10.53
N ALA A 102 4.10 -13.66 -10.91
CA ALA A 102 5.16 -13.23 -11.80
C ALA A 102 6.55 -13.65 -11.27
N PRO A 103 7.48 -14.05 -12.15
CA PRO A 103 8.83 -14.41 -11.75
C PRO A 103 9.61 -13.18 -11.26
N GLU A 104 10.73 -13.47 -10.60
CA GLU A 104 11.72 -12.44 -10.25
C GLU A 104 12.21 -11.71 -11.52
N PRO A 105 12.36 -10.36 -11.50
CA PRO A 105 12.78 -9.60 -12.67
C PRO A 105 14.12 -10.04 -13.26
N LYS A 106 15.04 -10.54 -12.41
CA LYS A 106 16.33 -11.11 -12.86
C LYS A 106 16.14 -12.34 -13.76
N THR A 107 15.10 -13.13 -13.51
CA THR A 107 14.73 -14.29 -14.33
C THR A 107 14.11 -13.87 -15.67
N ILE A 108 13.31 -12.78 -15.67
CA ILE A 108 12.73 -12.22 -16.90
C ILE A 108 13.85 -11.75 -17.85
N LYS A 109 14.83 -11.00 -17.33
CA LYS A 109 15.96 -10.51 -18.14
C LYS A 109 16.83 -11.65 -18.71
N LYS A 110 16.93 -12.79 -18.01
CA LYS A 110 17.70 -13.96 -18.47
C LYS A 110 17.01 -14.73 -19.60
N ASN A 111 15.69 -14.71 -19.66
CA ASN A 111 14.92 -15.40 -20.70
C ASN A 111 14.64 -14.54 -21.95
N ALA A 112 14.97 -13.25 -21.90
CA ALA A 112 14.83 -12.31 -23.00
C ALA A 112 16.14 -12.06 -23.77
N ALA A 113 17.25 -12.67 -23.32
CA ALA A 113 18.57 -12.63 -23.94
C ALA A 113 18.88 -13.99 -24.58
#